data_AF-A0A955NKT9-F1
#
_entry.id   AF-A0A955NKT9-F1
#
_cell.length_a   1.000
_cell.length_b   1.000
_cell.length_c   1.000
_cell.angle_alpha   90.00
_cell.angle_beta   90.00
_cell.angle_gamma   90.00
#
_symmetry.space_group_name_H-M   'P 1'
#
loop_
_entity.id
_entity.type
_entity.pdbx_description
1 polymer ?
#
loop_
_entity_poly.entity_id
_entity_poly.type
_entity_poly.pdbx_seq_one_letter_code
_entity_poly.pdbx_strand_id
1 'polypeptide(L)'
;ERKGIERSCEPVDLVVAFKTDQTKDLYREIRVAYINEASGTLEEVHSQVYDSVRRGSERRCHVVFFADVPANGKATYLIFYGNRYAELPEYPSDLQVEGKGYNLEITSKHYIAKLSEQTGQLERVRYKRQHGLELYAGGKGHGEPPTIDWSNDYVDQDHYQKLRIRNWAEAPNYEVVRGPLCIKVRRWGFPHSPIHPLFTPTRMHIDQTYTFYAGQDYFMKEGTMKAIKDFDFSTMRDDEWVLSGYSFNHLLWFDEEGRLQEGPVPADQNESMWGVGFYQDQSRDAFIAMWLDHTSQGWSEILKRNGTPTLHYHQHGQLWSRYPVGSGELVAKKGDLVSQRNAYLVAPYPEEEPAEKIEQVRERLLHPVSAASGAAPHPREARAEGALARDGETLDTAPLKDEMWAALRDVRDEQLYRIDANVVDLGYIYDLKVRDGVAEVLMTMPHKGRPVYEYLVFQGGGRNTEG
;
A
#
# COMPACT_ATOMS: atom_id res chain seq x y z
N GLU A 1 17.89 9.62 -13.69
CA GLU A 1 17.87 8.14 -13.75
C GLU A 1 19.24 7.68 -14.29
N ARG A 2 19.89 6.67 -13.68
CA ARG A 2 21.29 6.28 -14.00
C ARG A 2 21.42 4.95 -14.76
N LYS A 3 20.31 4.25 -15.00
CA LYS A 3 20.28 2.93 -15.64
C LYS A 3 19.81 2.97 -17.10
N GLY A 4 19.38 4.14 -17.56
CA GLY A 4 18.94 4.35 -18.94
C GLY A 4 17.55 3.82 -19.23
N ILE A 5 16.75 3.54 -18.19
CA ILE A 5 15.39 3.02 -18.36
C ILE A 5 14.41 4.20 -18.29
N GLU A 6 13.62 4.36 -19.35
CA GLU A 6 12.51 5.30 -19.35
C GLU A 6 11.45 4.87 -18.35
N ARG A 7 10.97 5.82 -17.55
CA ARG A 7 9.96 5.60 -16.52
C ARG A 7 8.67 6.22 -17.00
N SER A 8 7.60 5.44 -16.96
CA SER A 8 6.25 5.94 -17.20
C SER A 8 5.32 5.55 -16.07
N CYS A 9 4.57 6.53 -15.59
CA CYS A 9 3.62 6.43 -14.49
C CYS A 9 4.20 5.67 -13.28
N GLU A 10 5.47 5.90 -12.95
CA GLU A 10 6.13 5.18 -11.87
C GLU A 10 5.73 5.78 -10.51
N PRO A 11 5.25 4.97 -9.55
CA PRO A 11 4.91 5.47 -8.23
C PRO A 11 6.11 6.06 -7.49
N VAL A 12 5.98 7.31 -7.06
CA VAL A 12 6.92 8.01 -6.19
C VAL A 12 6.22 8.32 -4.87
N ASP A 13 6.80 7.87 -3.75
CA ASP A 13 6.29 8.09 -2.39
C ASP A 13 7.34 8.83 -1.56
N LEU A 14 7.07 10.08 -1.23
CA LEU A 14 8.01 10.98 -0.55
C LEU A 14 7.52 11.32 0.84
N VAL A 15 8.43 11.32 1.82
CA VAL A 15 8.20 11.98 3.10
C VAL A 15 8.59 13.45 2.96
N VAL A 16 7.63 14.34 3.20
CA VAL A 16 7.82 15.80 3.15
C VAL A 16 7.52 16.42 4.51
N ALA A 17 8.10 17.60 4.76
CA ALA A 17 7.93 18.33 6.01
C ALA A 17 7.73 19.83 5.72
N PHE A 18 6.79 20.42 6.44
CA PHE A 18 6.45 21.85 6.34
C PHE A 18 6.38 22.45 7.72
N LYS A 19 6.65 23.75 7.84
CA LYS A 19 6.44 24.45 9.12
C LYS A 19 4.93 24.56 9.41
N THR A 20 4.56 24.43 10.67
CA THR A 20 3.14 24.46 11.10
C THR A 20 2.45 25.80 10.89
N ASP A 21 3.21 26.89 10.75
CA ASP A 21 2.70 28.23 10.45
C ASP A 21 2.45 28.46 8.96
N GLN A 22 2.99 27.58 8.09
CA GLN A 22 2.82 27.66 6.64
C GLN A 22 1.63 26.85 6.12
N THR A 23 1.13 25.89 6.90
CA THR A 23 0.07 24.96 6.47
C THR A 23 -0.89 24.67 7.61
N LYS A 24 -2.19 24.61 7.29
CA LYS A 24 -3.23 24.21 8.25
C LYS A 24 -3.60 22.75 8.06
N ASP A 25 -3.76 22.32 6.82
CA ASP A 25 -4.22 20.99 6.44
C ASP A 25 -3.48 20.46 5.21
N LEU A 26 -2.57 19.51 5.42
CA LEU A 26 -1.75 18.96 4.33
C LEU A 26 -2.55 18.15 3.31
N TYR A 27 -3.69 17.56 3.68
CA TYR A 27 -4.50 16.76 2.75
C TYR A 27 -5.16 17.63 1.69
N ARG A 28 -5.58 18.83 2.08
CA ARG A 28 -6.19 19.80 1.17
C ARG A 28 -5.16 20.66 0.45
N GLU A 29 -4.10 21.08 1.13
CA GLU A 29 -3.21 22.13 0.62
C GLU A 29 -2.12 21.65 -0.33
N ILE A 30 -1.70 20.39 -0.24
CA ILE A 30 -0.62 19.89 -1.09
C ILE A 30 -1.12 19.63 -2.51
N ARG A 31 -0.38 20.14 -3.50
CA ARG A 31 -0.55 19.85 -4.93
C ARG A 31 0.80 19.57 -5.55
N VAL A 32 0.84 18.68 -6.54
CA VAL A 32 2.05 18.38 -7.31
C VAL A 32 1.84 18.86 -8.75
N ALA A 33 2.85 19.48 -9.34
CA ALA A 33 2.84 19.81 -10.77
C ALA A 33 4.14 19.36 -11.44
N TYR A 34 4.04 18.86 -12.66
CA TYR A 34 5.16 18.58 -13.54
C TYR A 34 5.53 19.85 -14.33
N ILE A 35 6.82 20.08 -14.52
CA ILE A 35 7.32 21.11 -15.43
C ILE A 35 7.56 20.48 -16.80
N ASN A 36 6.73 20.84 -17.77
CA ASN A 36 6.97 20.47 -19.16
C ASN A 36 8.11 21.33 -19.73
N GLU A 37 9.30 20.75 -19.87
CA GLU A 37 10.49 21.51 -20.30
C GLU A 37 10.38 22.03 -21.74
N ALA A 38 9.57 21.39 -22.59
CA ALA A 38 9.42 21.78 -23.99
C ALA A 38 8.52 23.03 -24.16
N SER A 39 7.40 23.09 -23.44
CA SER A 39 6.47 24.22 -23.47
C SER A 39 6.76 25.28 -22.39
N GLY A 40 7.46 24.90 -21.33
CA GLY A 40 7.63 25.72 -20.12
C GLY A 40 6.37 25.80 -19.24
N THR A 41 5.36 24.96 -19.47
CA THR A 41 4.09 24.97 -18.74
C THR A 41 4.14 24.09 -17.49
N LEU A 42 3.29 24.42 -16.51
CA LEU A 42 3.03 23.57 -15.35
C LEU A 42 1.78 22.76 -15.60
N GLU A 43 1.88 21.45 -15.38
CA GLU A 43 0.77 20.52 -15.53
C GLU A 43 0.51 19.87 -14.17
N GLU A 44 -0.73 19.96 -13.66
CA GLU A 44 -1.06 19.30 -12.39
C GLU A 44 -0.87 17.78 -12.53
N VAL A 45 -0.17 17.20 -11.55
CA VAL A 45 -0.03 15.76 -11.40
C VAL A 45 -0.89 15.35 -10.21
N HIS A 46 -1.76 14.38 -10.43
CA HIS A 46 -2.55 13.83 -9.34
C HIS A 46 -1.63 13.39 -8.21
N SER A 47 -2.01 13.72 -6.99
CA SER A 47 -1.23 13.40 -5.79
C SER A 47 -2.12 12.92 -4.68
N GLN A 48 -1.55 12.16 -3.76
CA GLN A 48 -2.24 11.63 -2.59
C GLN A 48 -1.38 11.87 -1.35
N VAL A 49 -1.99 12.45 -0.32
CA VAL A 49 -1.36 12.68 0.97
C VAL A 49 -1.84 11.64 1.96
N TYR A 50 -0.94 11.12 2.80
CA TYR A 50 -1.31 10.27 3.94
C TYR A 50 -0.33 10.40 5.10
N ASP A 51 -0.67 9.84 6.26
CA ASP A 51 0.09 9.89 7.52
C ASP A 51 0.56 11.30 7.91
N SER A 52 -0.34 12.27 7.82
CA SER A 52 -0.06 13.62 8.29
C SER A 52 0.05 13.65 9.81
N VAL A 53 1.23 14.01 10.30
CA VAL A 53 1.55 14.09 11.73
C VAL A 53 2.20 15.42 12.07
N ARG A 54 1.77 16.03 13.18
CA ARG A 54 2.44 17.22 13.73
C ARG A 54 3.51 16.79 14.74
N ARG A 55 4.74 17.29 14.59
CA ARG A 55 5.84 17.11 15.53
C ARG A 55 6.45 18.48 15.84
N GLY A 56 6.07 19.05 16.99
CA GLY A 56 6.49 20.40 17.38
C GLY A 56 6.01 21.47 16.41
N SER A 57 6.96 22.17 15.79
CA SER A 57 6.75 23.22 14.79
C SER A 57 6.71 22.71 13.34
N GLU A 58 6.75 21.40 13.13
CA GLU A 58 6.68 20.78 11.80
C GLU A 58 5.42 19.92 11.66
N ARG A 59 4.87 19.89 10.45
CA ARG A 59 3.95 18.85 9.99
C ARG A 59 4.68 18.00 8.95
N ARG A 60 4.57 16.68 9.08
CA ARG A 60 5.17 15.71 8.16
C ARG A 60 4.07 14.83 7.59
N CYS A 61 4.19 14.46 6.34
CA CYS A 61 3.28 13.51 5.70
C CYS A 61 4.01 12.77 4.58
N HIS A 62 3.35 11.75 4.07
CA HIS A 62 3.70 11.15 2.80
C HIS A 62 2.95 11.84 1.65
N VAL A 63 3.60 11.99 0.51
CA VAL A 63 3.02 12.45 -0.75
C VAL A 63 3.34 11.43 -1.83
N VAL A 64 2.30 10.82 -2.39
CA VAL A 64 2.39 9.89 -3.51
C VAL A 64 1.94 10.58 -4.78
N PHE A 65 2.68 10.40 -5.86
CA PHE A 65 2.30 10.80 -7.22
C PHE A 65 3.01 9.89 -8.23
N PHE A 66 2.59 9.93 -9.48
CA PHE A 66 3.22 9.14 -10.55
C PHE A 66 4.14 10.01 -11.39
N ALA A 67 5.35 9.51 -11.63
CA ALA A 67 6.38 10.22 -12.37
C ALA A 67 6.65 9.56 -13.73
N ASP A 68 6.81 10.41 -14.75
CA ASP A 68 7.37 10.08 -16.04
C ASP A 68 8.78 10.68 -16.10
N VAL A 69 9.78 9.84 -16.37
CA VAL A 69 11.20 10.26 -16.40
C VAL A 69 11.85 9.67 -17.63
N PRO A 70 12.40 10.49 -18.55
CA PRO A 70 13.05 9.96 -19.74
C PRO A 70 14.29 9.14 -19.37
N ALA A 71 14.62 8.16 -20.21
CA ALA A 71 15.84 7.35 -20.08
C ALA A 71 17.09 8.22 -19.91
N ASN A 72 17.95 7.90 -18.94
CA ASN A 72 19.14 8.69 -18.59
C ASN A 72 18.86 10.17 -18.27
N GLY A 73 17.61 10.51 -17.97
CA GLY A 73 17.16 11.89 -17.81
C GLY A 73 16.77 12.24 -16.39
N LYS A 74 16.12 13.40 -16.28
CA LYS A 74 15.50 13.92 -15.07
C LYS A 74 14.16 14.56 -15.46
N ALA A 75 13.24 14.57 -14.52
CA ALA A 75 12.00 15.32 -14.60
C ALA A 75 11.91 16.20 -13.35
N THR A 76 11.31 17.38 -13.48
CA THR A 76 11.14 18.30 -12.35
C THR A 76 9.67 18.36 -11.96
N TYR A 77 9.42 18.11 -10.68
CA TYR A 77 8.11 18.23 -10.07
C TYR A 77 8.16 19.29 -8.98
N LEU A 78 7.12 20.12 -8.91
CA LEU A 78 6.94 21.15 -7.90
C LEU A 78 5.86 20.71 -6.92
N ILE A 79 6.13 20.84 -5.63
CA ILE A 79 5.15 20.62 -4.57
C ILE A 79 4.70 21.99 -4.06
N PHE A 80 3.44 22.32 -4.33
CA PHE A 80 2.79 23.53 -3.83
C PHE A 80 2.06 23.24 -2.52
N TYR A 81 2.02 24.23 -1.62
CA TYR A 81 1.38 24.13 -0.31
C TYR A 81 1.02 25.53 0.21
N GLY A 82 0.22 25.61 1.29
CA GLY A 82 -0.10 26.87 1.97
C GLY A 82 -1.32 27.61 1.41
N ASN A 83 -2.06 27.04 0.45
CA ASN A 83 -3.30 27.61 -0.01
C ASN A 83 -4.44 27.35 0.99
N ARG A 84 -4.76 28.33 1.84
CA ARG A 84 -5.83 28.22 2.84
C ARG A 84 -7.22 27.93 2.29
N TYR A 85 -7.46 28.19 1.00
CA TYR A 85 -8.74 27.95 0.33
C TYR A 85 -8.82 26.59 -0.37
N ALA A 86 -7.71 25.83 -0.37
CA ALA A 86 -7.67 24.55 -1.05
C ALA A 86 -8.75 23.60 -0.52
N GLU A 87 -9.39 22.93 -1.46
CA GLU A 87 -10.38 21.89 -1.21
C GLU A 87 -9.68 20.53 -1.16
N LEU A 88 -10.36 19.51 -0.63
CA LEU A 88 -9.85 18.16 -0.74
C LEU A 88 -9.89 17.76 -2.23
N PRO A 89 -8.75 17.33 -2.81
CA PRO A 89 -8.72 17.04 -4.23
C PRO A 89 -9.53 15.79 -4.56
N GLU A 90 -10.35 15.88 -5.61
CA GLU A 90 -11.10 14.76 -6.17
C GLU A 90 -10.47 14.32 -7.49
N TYR A 91 -9.46 13.45 -7.40
CA TYR A 91 -8.80 12.90 -8.58
C TYR A 91 -9.53 11.65 -9.09
N PRO A 92 -9.78 11.52 -10.41
CA PRO A 92 -10.28 10.28 -10.97
C PRO A 92 -9.25 9.16 -10.79
N SER A 93 -9.75 7.95 -10.54
CA SER A 93 -8.91 6.78 -10.31
C SER A 93 -9.58 5.50 -10.82
N ASP A 94 -8.76 4.56 -11.30
CA ASP A 94 -9.17 3.19 -11.54
C ASP A 94 -9.16 2.33 -10.26
N LEU A 95 -8.58 2.84 -9.16
CA LEU A 95 -8.67 2.20 -7.85
C LEU A 95 -10.02 2.47 -7.21
N GLN A 96 -10.73 1.39 -6.95
CA GLN A 96 -11.98 1.39 -6.19
C GLN A 96 -11.80 0.49 -4.98
N VAL A 97 -12.34 0.92 -3.84
CA VAL A 97 -12.22 0.19 -2.58
C VAL A 97 -13.57 0.03 -1.92
N GLU A 98 -13.94 -1.22 -1.64
CA GLU A 98 -15.09 -1.58 -0.83
C GLU A 98 -14.63 -2.20 0.50
N GLY A 99 -15.49 -2.12 1.51
CA GLY A 99 -15.20 -2.67 2.84
C GLY A 99 -14.61 -1.68 3.85
N LYS A 100 -14.28 -2.18 5.04
CA LYS A 100 -13.96 -1.40 6.25
C LYS A 100 -12.75 -1.96 6.97
N GLY A 101 -11.97 -1.08 7.59
CA GLY A 101 -10.71 -1.48 8.21
C GLY A 101 -9.81 -2.18 7.18
N TYR A 102 -9.22 -3.31 7.55
CA TYR A 102 -8.38 -4.15 6.69
C TYR A 102 -9.18 -5.15 5.82
N ASN A 103 -10.48 -5.33 6.05
CA ASN A 103 -11.36 -6.13 5.21
C ASN A 103 -11.71 -5.32 3.97
N LEU A 104 -10.90 -5.47 2.92
CA LEU A 104 -11.03 -4.69 1.69
C LEU A 104 -11.10 -5.57 0.47
N GLU A 105 -12.00 -5.18 -0.43
CA GLU A 105 -11.93 -5.54 -1.84
C GLU A 105 -11.39 -4.32 -2.60
N ILE A 106 -10.25 -4.50 -3.26
CA ILE A 106 -9.51 -3.44 -3.94
C ILE A 106 -9.52 -3.78 -5.42
N THR A 107 -10.23 -2.99 -6.20
CA THR A 107 -10.34 -3.13 -7.65
C THR A 107 -9.40 -2.12 -8.33
N SER A 108 -8.55 -2.58 -9.24
CA SER A 108 -7.79 -1.74 -10.17
C SER A 108 -8.30 -1.90 -11.60
N LYS A 109 -7.63 -1.31 -12.59
CA LYS A 109 -7.84 -1.64 -14.01
C LYS A 109 -7.53 -3.10 -14.34
N HIS A 110 -6.58 -3.72 -13.66
CA HIS A 110 -5.99 -5.01 -14.05
C HIS A 110 -6.51 -6.19 -13.24
N TYR A 111 -6.84 -5.99 -11.97
CA TYR A 111 -7.25 -7.07 -11.07
C TYR A 111 -8.15 -6.58 -9.94
N ILE A 112 -8.67 -7.53 -9.18
CA ILE A 112 -9.42 -7.32 -7.95
C ILE A 112 -8.76 -8.15 -6.86
N ALA A 113 -8.23 -7.48 -5.84
CA ALA A 113 -7.59 -8.10 -4.69
C ALA A 113 -8.57 -8.09 -3.51
N LYS A 114 -8.92 -9.27 -3.01
CA LYS A 114 -9.79 -9.41 -1.83
C LYS A 114 -8.97 -9.80 -0.62
N LEU A 115 -9.02 -9.00 0.43
CA LEU A 115 -8.38 -9.30 1.71
C LEU A 115 -9.35 -10.01 2.65
N SER A 116 -8.81 -10.93 3.45
CA SER A 116 -9.54 -11.69 4.46
C SER A 116 -10.18 -10.76 5.49
N GLU A 117 -11.47 -10.95 5.74
CA GLU A 117 -12.20 -10.27 6.81
C GLU A 117 -11.61 -10.55 8.20
N GLN A 118 -11.01 -11.73 8.38
CA GLN A 118 -10.46 -12.13 9.66
C GLN A 118 -9.08 -11.50 9.90
N THR A 119 -8.18 -11.57 8.91
CA THR A 119 -6.75 -11.30 9.15
C THR A 119 -6.15 -10.21 8.26
N GLY A 120 -6.89 -9.71 7.27
CA GLY A 120 -6.37 -8.80 6.24
C GLY A 120 -5.39 -9.46 5.25
N GLN A 121 -5.23 -10.78 5.32
CA GLN A 121 -4.38 -11.56 4.40
C GLN A 121 -5.00 -11.60 3.01
N LEU A 122 -4.18 -11.56 1.96
CA LEU A 122 -4.70 -11.65 0.60
C LEU A 122 -5.42 -12.99 0.39
N GLU A 123 -6.74 -12.92 0.28
CA GLU A 123 -7.63 -14.06 0.17
C GLU A 123 -7.67 -14.56 -1.27
N ARG A 124 -7.89 -13.62 -2.20
CA ARG A 124 -8.08 -13.90 -3.62
C ARG A 124 -7.56 -12.77 -4.48
N VAL A 125 -7.20 -13.11 -5.71
CA VAL A 125 -6.94 -12.15 -6.78
C VAL A 125 -7.70 -12.59 -8.02
N ARG A 126 -8.58 -11.73 -8.54
CA ARG A 126 -9.30 -11.95 -9.79
C ARG A 126 -8.76 -11.06 -10.89
N TYR A 127 -8.36 -11.64 -12.01
CA TYR A 127 -7.90 -10.91 -13.18
C TYR A 127 -9.07 -10.18 -13.86
N LYS A 128 -8.86 -8.94 -14.33
CA LYS A 128 -9.85 -8.18 -15.12
C LYS A 128 -9.55 -8.27 -16.61
N ARG A 129 -9.42 -9.50 -17.11
CA ARG A 129 -9.24 -9.81 -18.53
C ARG A 129 -9.89 -11.15 -18.88
N GLN A 130 -10.18 -11.34 -20.17
CA GLN A 130 -10.69 -12.59 -20.74
C GLN A 130 -11.82 -13.21 -19.87
N HIS A 131 -11.59 -14.39 -19.31
CA HIS A 131 -12.56 -15.16 -18.53
C HIS A 131 -12.57 -14.81 -17.04
N GLY A 132 -11.75 -13.85 -16.61
CA GLY A 132 -11.68 -13.40 -15.22
C GLY A 132 -11.14 -14.46 -14.28
N LEU A 133 -9.96 -15.04 -14.62
CA LEU A 133 -9.29 -16.03 -13.79
C LEU A 133 -9.27 -15.57 -12.32
N GLU A 134 -9.66 -16.44 -11.41
CA GLU A 134 -9.60 -16.17 -9.97
C GLU A 134 -8.53 -17.08 -9.34
N LEU A 135 -7.57 -16.46 -8.68
CA LEU A 135 -6.60 -17.12 -7.82
C LEU A 135 -7.22 -17.25 -6.44
N TYR A 136 -7.34 -18.48 -5.97
CA TYR A 136 -7.89 -18.82 -4.66
C TYR A 136 -7.19 -20.06 -4.10
N ALA A 137 -7.22 -20.19 -2.78
CA ALA A 137 -6.85 -21.41 -2.07
C ALA A 137 -8.12 -22.23 -1.79
N GLY A 138 -8.13 -23.48 -2.25
CA GLY A 138 -9.26 -24.40 -2.12
C GLY A 138 -9.39 -24.94 -0.70
N GLY A 139 -10.55 -24.69 -0.08
CA GLY A 139 -10.93 -25.27 1.20
C GLY A 139 -10.43 -24.54 2.45
N LYS A 140 -10.99 -24.92 3.60
CA LYS A 140 -10.50 -24.52 4.93
C LYS A 140 -9.26 -25.34 5.28
N GLY A 141 -8.17 -25.19 4.53
CA GLY A 141 -6.91 -25.87 4.85
C GLY A 141 -6.57 -25.64 6.33
N HIS A 142 -6.40 -26.72 7.10
CA HIS A 142 -6.14 -26.69 8.54
C HIS A 142 -7.15 -25.91 9.42
N GLY A 143 -8.36 -25.62 8.93
CA GLY A 143 -9.38 -24.84 9.65
C GLY A 143 -9.20 -23.32 9.57
N GLU A 144 -8.28 -22.83 8.75
CA GLU A 144 -7.91 -21.42 8.61
C GLU A 144 -8.73 -20.71 7.52
N PRO A 145 -8.77 -19.36 7.48
CA PRO A 145 -9.32 -18.60 6.36
C PRO A 145 -8.67 -19.02 5.03
N PRO A 146 -9.45 -19.11 3.93
CA PRO A 146 -8.99 -19.63 2.65
C PRO A 146 -8.18 -18.57 1.89
N THR A 147 -6.98 -18.23 2.37
CA THR A 147 -6.13 -17.19 1.77
C THR A 147 -5.12 -17.76 0.81
N ILE A 148 -4.74 -17.01 -0.23
CA ILE A 148 -3.69 -17.42 -1.17
C ILE A 148 -2.29 -17.09 -0.66
N ASP A 149 -2.13 -15.99 0.09
CA ASP A 149 -0.89 -15.68 0.79
C ASP A 149 -0.89 -16.43 2.13
N TRP A 150 0.01 -17.41 2.25
CA TRP A 150 0.12 -18.31 3.41
C TRP A 150 1.18 -17.87 4.41
N SER A 151 2.06 -16.94 4.02
CA SER A 151 3.09 -16.40 4.90
C SER A 151 2.59 -15.15 5.64
N ASN A 152 3.20 -14.72 6.74
CA ASN A 152 4.41 -15.21 7.36
C ASN A 152 4.11 -16.14 8.53
N ASP A 153 5.01 -17.10 8.75
CA ASP A 153 4.90 -18.05 9.84
C ASP A 153 6.25 -18.61 10.27
N TYR A 154 6.25 -19.28 11.42
CA TYR A 154 7.34 -20.16 11.82
C TYR A 154 6.80 -21.37 12.56
N VAL A 155 7.59 -22.43 12.62
CA VAL A 155 7.32 -23.62 13.44
C VAL A 155 8.25 -23.57 14.63
N ASP A 156 7.72 -23.76 15.84
CA ASP A 156 8.52 -23.83 17.05
C ASP A 156 9.40 -25.09 17.08
N GLN A 157 10.24 -25.19 18.11
CA GLN A 157 11.12 -26.32 18.33
C GLN A 157 10.38 -27.67 18.31
N ASP A 158 11.07 -28.71 17.83
CA ASP A 158 10.58 -30.09 17.76
C ASP A 158 9.32 -30.27 16.90
N HIS A 159 9.04 -29.31 16.01
CA HIS A 159 7.83 -29.28 15.17
C HIS A 159 6.53 -29.34 15.96
N TYR A 160 6.49 -28.79 17.18
CA TYR A 160 5.34 -28.91 18.07
C TYR A 160 4.11 -28.17 17.51
N GLN A 161 4.26 -26.90 17.10
CA GLN A 161 3.21 -26.04 16.57
C GLN A 161 3.72 -25.05 15.52
N LYS A 162 2.88 -24.79 14.52
CA LYS A 162 3.11 -23.74 13.51
C LYS A 162 2.39 -22.45 13.92
N LEU A 163 3.15 -21.39 14.19
CA LEU A 163 2.64 -20.08 14.56
C LEU A 163 2.50 -19.20 13.31
N ARG A 164 1.28 -18.73 13.04
CA ARG A 164 0.94 -18.05 11.79
C ARG A 164 0.14 -16.77 12.04
N ILE A 165 0.30 -15.77 11.18
CA ILE A 165 -0.61 -14.61 11.16
C ILE A 165 -2.02 -14.98 10.68
N ARG A 166 -2.15 -16.06 9.90
CA ARG A 166 -3.44 -16.62 9.48
C ARG A 166 -4.27 -17.20 10.63
N ASN A 167 -3.66 -17.44 11.79
CA ASN A 167 -4.33 -17.90 13.01
C ASN A 167 -4.82 -16.75 13.90
N TRP A 168 -4.63 -15.49 13.50
CA TRP A 168 -5.24 -14.37 14.19
C TRP A 168 -6.76 -14.48 14.17
N ALA A 169 -7.42 -14.31 15.31
CA ALA A 169 -8.87 -14.25 15.39
C ALA A 169 -9.41 -12.96 14.74
N GLU A 170 -8.67 -11.88 14.87
CA GLU A 170 -8.81 -10.61 14.16
C GLU A 170 -7.41 -9.99 14.02
N ALA A 171 -7.18 -9.12 13.02
CA ALA A 171 -5.87 -8.48 12.89
C ALA A 171 -5.59 -7.60 14.13
N PRO A 172 -4.54 -7.89 14.92
CA PRO A 172 -4.37 -7.28 16.24
C PRO A 172 -4.05 -5.80 16.16
N ASN A 173 -3.32 -5.38 15.12
CA ASN A 173 -3.09 -3.98 14.80
C ASN A 173 -3.08 -3.83 13.28
N TYR A 174 -3.58 -2.69 12.80
CA TYR A 174 -3.57 -2.38 11.38
C TYR A 174 -3.64 -0.88 11.12
N GLU A 175 -3.17 -0.50 9.94
CA GLU A 175 -3.25 0.84 9.35
C GLU A 175 -3.72 0.70 7.91
N VAL A 176 -4.60 1.60 7.48
CA VAL A 176 -5.16 1.59 6.14
C VAL A 176 -5.06 2.97 5.53
N VAL A 177 -4.31 3.07 4.44
CA VAL A 177 -4.27 4.26 3.59
C VAL A 177 -5.25 4.03 2.45
N ARG A 178 -6.15 5.00 2.23
CA ARG A 178 -7.05 5.01 1.09
C ARG A 178 -6.90 6.31 0.33
N GLY A 179 -6.84 6.21 -1.00
CA GLY A 179 -6.91 7.36 -1.87
C GLY A 179 -6.81 6.97 -3.34
N PRO A 180 -6.82 7.97 -4.23
CA PRO A 180 -6.95 7.76 -5.66
C PRO A 180 -5.70 7.18 -6.33
N LEU A 181 -4.53 7.19 -5.69
CA LEU A 181 -3.29 6.71 -6.30
C LEU A 181 -2.75 5.45 -5.64
N CYS A 182 -2.97 5.28 -4.34
CA CYS A 182 -2.58 4.07 -3.64
C CYS A 182 -3.54 3.68 -2.51
N ILE A 183 -3.69 2.38 -2.34
CA ILE A 183 -4.27 1.76 -1.15
C ILE A 183 -3.15 1.00 -0.44
N LYS A 184 -2.96 1.23 0.86
CA LYS A 184 -2.04 0.45 1.70
C LYS A 184 -2.80 -0.23 2.81
N VAL A 185 -2.50 -1.49 3.06
CA VAL A 185 -3.01 -2.25 4.21
C VAL A 185 -1.84 -2.83 4.96
N ARG A 186 -1.47 -2.17 6.06
CA ARG A 186 -0.43 -2.61 6.97
C ARG A 186 -1.05 -3.29 8.18
N ARG A 187 -0.46 -4.38 8.63
CA ARG A 187 -0.96 -5.21 9.72
C ARG A 187 0.20 -5.89 10.42
N TRP A 188 0.18 -5.88 11.74
CA TRP A 188 1.31 -6.34 12.53
C TRP A 188 0.92 -6.87 13.90
N GLY A 189 1.75 -7.75 14.41
CA GLY A 189 1.63 -8.30 15.75
C GLY A 189 2.32 -9.64 15.86
N PHE A 190 1.84 -10.42 16.82
CA PHE A 190 2.41 -11.70 17.18
C PHE A 190 1.58 -12.85 16.59
N PRO A 191 2.15 -13.76 15.77
CA PRO A 191 1.40 -14.86 15.18
C PRO A 191 0.90 -15.85 16.24
N HIS A 192 -0.24 -16.48 15.97
CA HIS A 192 -0.88 -17.42 16.90
C HIS A 192 -0.62 -18.87 16.51
N SER A 193 -0.61 -19.76 17.50
CA SER A 193 -0.65 -21.19 17.24
C SER A 193 -2.08 -21.69 17.04
N PRO A 194 -2.29 -22.90 16.48
CA PRO A 194 -3.63 -23.44 16.24
C PRO A 194 -4.45 -23.71 17.51
N ILE A 195 -3.81 -23.75 18.69
CA ILE A 195 -4.50 -23.96 19.99
C ILE A 195 -4.49 -22.71 20.87
N HIS A 196 -4.26 -21.53 20.30
CA HIS A 196 -4.41 -20.25 21.00
C HIS A 196 -5.81 -20.14 21.67
N PRO A 197 -5.93 -19.62 22.90
CA PRO A 197 -4.87 -19.03 23.74
C PRO A 197 -4.15 -20.01 24.68
N LEU A 198 -4.41 -21.32 24.58
CA LEU A 198 -3.81 -22.32 25.49
C LEU A 198 -2.28 -22.35 25.38
N PHE A 199 -1.76 -22.10 24.18
CA PHE A 199 -0.33 -21.99 23.91
C PHE A 199 -0.09 -20.75 23.06
N THR A 200 0.62 -19.75 23.60
CA THR A 200 0.95 -18.53 22.84
C THR A 200 2.31 -17.96 23.21
N PRO A 201 3.41 -18.73 23.16
CA PRO A 201 4.74 -18.25 23.49
C PRO A 201 5.41 -17.61 22.27
N THR A 202 4.66 -16.88 21.46
CA THR A 202 5.20 -16.25 20.25
C THR A 202 6.21 -15.17 20.64
N ARG A 203 7.40 -15.29 20.06
CA ARG A 203 8.56 -14.43 20.33
C ARG A 203 9.08 -13.76 19.06
N MET A 204 8.28 -13.83 18.00
CA MET A 204 8.54 -13.26 16.70
C MET A 204 7.44 -12.25 16.40
N HIS A 205 7.79 -10.98 16.26
CA HIS A 205 6.87 -9.95 15.80
C HIS A 205 6.88 -9.94 14.27
N ILE A 206 5.69 -9.97 13.66
CA ILE A 206 5.52 -9.93 12.22
C ILE A 206 4.81 -8.63 11.84
N ASP A 207 5.33 -7.95 10.82
CA ASP A 207 4.75 -6.75 10.22
C ASP A 207 4.65 -6.98 8.72
N GLN A 208 3.49 -6.73 8.12
CA GLN A 208 3.26 -6.88 6.69
C GLN A 208 2.42 -5.73 6.14
N THR A 209 2.81 -5.22 4.98
CA THR A 209 2.09 -4.19 4.24
C THR A 209 1.84 -4.67 2.81
N TYR A 210 0.58 -4.63 2.36
CA TYR A 210 0.27 -4.64 0.94
C TYR A 210 0.09 -3.22 0.44
N THR A 211 0.67 -2.92 -0.74
CA THR A 211 0.44 -1.66 -1.44
C THR A 211 -0.08 -1.91 -2.85
N PHE A 212 -1.21 -1.30 -3.17
CA PHE A 212 -1.84 -1.34 -4.49
C PHE A 212 -1.79 0.06 -5.09
N TYR A 213 -1.38 0.18 -6.35
CA TYR A 213 -1.25 1.46 -7.05
C TYR A 213 -2.22 1.53 -8.22
N ALA A 214 -2.73 2.73 -8.50
CA ALA A 214 -3.56 3.01 -9.67
C ALA A 214 -2.79 2.71 -10.96
N GLY A 215 -3.48 2.13 -11.94
CA GLY A 215 -2.91 1.80 -13.25
C GLY A 215 -1.82 0.72 -13.29
N GLN A 216 -1.29 0.26 -12.15
CA GLN A 216 -0.23 -0.77 -12.10
C GLN A 216 -0.83 -2.18 -12.12
N ASP A 217 -0.19 -3.08 -12.88
CA ASP A 217 -0.56 -4.50 -13.02
C ASP A 217 0.13 -5.40 -11.99
N TYR A 218 0.79 -4.80 -11.01
CA TYR A 218 1.36 -5.49 -9.85
C TYR A 218 0.84 -4.89 -8.54
N PHE A 219 1.04 -5.61 -7.45
CA PHE A 219 0.96 -5.07 -6.09
C PHE A 219 2.26 -5.38 -5.34
N MET A 220 2.54 -4.60 -4.31
CA MET A 220 3.72 -4.78 -3.46
C MET A 220 3.33 -5.52 -2.18
N LYS A 221 4.23 -6.38 -1.68
CA LYS A 221 4.22 -6.87 -0.30
C LYS A 221 5.56 -6.53 0.32
N GLU A 222 5.51 -5.83 1.44
CA GLU A 222 6.66 -5.53 2.27
C GLU A 222 6.41 -6.13 3.64
N GLY A 223 7.44 -6.64 4.30
CA GLY A 223 7.25 -7.16 5.64
C GLY A 223 8.52 -7.52 6.37
N THR A 224 8.38 -7.66 7.67
CA THR A 224 9.47 -8.05 8.57
C THR A 224 9.05 -9.17 9.51
N MET A 225 10.03 -9.98 9.91
CA MET A 225 9.94 -10.95 10.99
C MET A 225 11.07 -10.65 11.97
N LYS A 226 10.71 -10.16 13.16
CA LYS A 226 11.67 -9.74 14.19
C LYS A 226 11.57 -10.56 15.48
N ALA A 227 12.65 -11.22 15.86
CA ALA A 227 12.74 -11.90 17.14
C ALA A 227 12.82 -10.88 18.29
N ILE A 228 11.84 -10.92 19.20
CA ILE A 228 11.79 -10.02 20.37
C ILE A 228 12.42 -10.64 21.63
N LYS A 229 12.65 -11.95 21.60
CA LYS A 229 13.32 -12.76 22.62
C LYS A 229 14.06 -13.89 21.91
N ASP A 230 15.02 -14.50 22.59
CA ASP A 230 15.68 -15.72 22.11
C ASP A 230 14.69 -16.89 22.09
N PHE A 231 14.73 -17.71 21.04
CA PHE A 231 13.97 -18.96 20.96
C PHE A 231 14.47 -19.90 19.87
N ASP A 232 14.18 -21.18 20.06
CA ASP A 232 14.43 -22.23 19.08
C ASP A 232 13.22 -22.41 18.16
N PHE A 233 13.48 -22.67 16.89
CA PHE A 233 12.46 -22.88 15.86
C PHE A 233 12.92 -23.96 14.87
N SER A 234 11.99 -24.62 14.19
CA SER A 234 12.33 -25.64 13.19
C SER A 234 12.35 -25.10 11.76
N THR A 235 11.49 -24.11 11.47
CA THR A 235 11.44 -23.48 10.15
C THR A 235 10.73 -22.14 10.19
N MET A 236 11.02 -21.27 9.24
CA MET A 236 10.41 -19.94 9.10
C MET A 236 10.10 -19.69 7.63
N ARG A 237 8.94 -19.08 7.34
CA ARG A 237 8.52 -18.70 5.99
C ARG A 237 8.05 -17.27 5.92
N ASP A 238 8.44 -16.58 4.86
CA ASP A 238 8.01 -15.22 4.59
C ASP A 238 7.44 -14.98 3.19
N ASP A 239 7.58 -15.92 2.26
CA ASP A 239 6.92 -15.85 0.95
C ASP A 239 6.34 -17.22 0.55
N GLU A 240 5.10 -17.49 0.94
CA GLU A 240 4.39 -18.74 0.64
C GLU A 240 3.05 -18.44 -0.03
N TRP A 241 2.84 -18.99 -1.22
CA TRP A 241 1.63 -18.78 -2.01
C TRP A 241 1.03 -20.12 -2.41
N VAL A 242 -0.27 -20.29 -2.19
CA VAL A 242 -0.99 -21.55 -2.44
C VAL A 242 -2.22 -21.29 -3.30
N LEU A 243 -2.28 -21.97 -4.45
CA LEU A 243 -3.27 -21.76 -5.52
C LEU A 243 -3.86 -23.11 -5.93
N SER A 244 -5.13 -23.36 -5.62
CA SER A 244 -5.71 -24.71 -5.76
C SER A 244 -6.40 -24.97 -7.11
N GLY A 245 -6.51 -23.97 -7.97
CA GLY A 245 -7.24 -24.06 -9.25
C GLY A 245 -6.52 -24.77 -10.40
N TYR A 246 -5.24 -25.16 -10.25
CA TYR A 246 -4.37 -25.59 -11.36
C TYR A 246 -4.42 -24.63 -12.56
N SER A 247 -4.45 -23.34 -12.25
CA SER A 247 -4.66 -22.24 -13.20
C SER A 247 -3.53 -22.07 -14.21
N PHE A 248 -2.36 -22.63 -13.93
CA PHE A 248 -1.15 -22.49 -14.75
C PHE A 248 -0.60 -23.83 -15.23
N ASN A 249 0.23 -23.83 -16.28
CA ASN A 249 0.87 -25.04 -16.80
C ASN A 249 2.38 -24.87 -17.06
N HIS A 250 2.94 -23.69 -16.82
CA HIS A 250 4.37 -23.44 -16.91
C HIS A 250 4.93 -22.80 -15.65
N LEU A 251 6.22 -23.05 -15.41
CA LEU A 251 7.01 -22.51 -14.31
C LEU A 251 7.87 -21.35 -14.82
N LEU A 252 8.03 -20.34 -13.98
CA LEU A 252 8.94 -19.21 -14.18
C LEU A 252 9.83 -19.04 -12.96
N TRP A 253 11.06 -18.61 -13.16
CA TRP A 253 11.94 -18.18 -12.10
C TRP A 253 12.99 -17.20 -12.62
N PHE A 254 13.56 -16.39 -11.73
CA PHE A 254 14.69 -15.53 -12.04
C PHE A 254 15.98 -16.14 -11.48
N ASP A 255 17.03 -16.21 -12.29
CA ASP A 255 18.36 -16.66 -11.85
C ASP A 255 19.11 -15.59 -11.04
N GLU A 256 20.33 -15.89 -10.63
CA GLU A 256 21.20 -15.02 -9.83
C GLU A 256 21.50 -13.69 -10.53
N GLU A 257 21.61 -13.73 -11.87
CA GLU A 257 21.81 -12.57 -12.74
C GLU A 257 20.53 -11.78 -12.99
N GLY A 258 19.37 -12.29 -12.55
CA GLY A 258 18.08 -11.65 -12.71
C GLY A 258 17.44 -11.86 -14.08
N ARG A 259 17.87 -12.88 -14.84
CA ARG A 259 17.27 -13.29 -16.11
C ARG A 259 16.07 -14.19 -15.87
N LEU A 260 15.01 -14.03 -16.67
CA LEU A 260 13.85 -14.89 -16.60
C LEU A 260 14.13 -16.23 -17.26
N GLN A 261 13.83 -17.30 -16.54
CA GLN A 261 13.96 -18.68 -16.98
C GLN A 261 12.59 -19.36 -17.00
N GLU A 262 12.33 -20.17 -18.03
CA GLU A 262 11.14 -21.00 -18.12
C GLU A 262 11.47 -22.46 -17.77
N GLY A 263 10.56 -23.12 -17.04
CA GLY A 263 10.69 -24.53 -16.68
C GLY A 263 11.24 -24.77 -15.27
N PRO A 264 11.67 -26.01 -14.97
CA PRO A 264 12.08 -26.38 -13.62
C PRO A 264 13.37 -25.69 -13.20
N VAL A 265 13.47 -25.38 -11.90
CA VAL A 265 14.67 -24.81 -11.29
C VAL A 265 15.75 -25.91 -11.15
N PRO A 266 16.98 -25.70 -11.66
CA PRO A 266 18.10 -26.60 -11.42
C PRO A 266 18.41 -26.76 -9.93
N ALA A 267 18.82 -27.96 -9.50
CA ALA A 267 19.04 -28.27 -8.09
C ALA A 267 20.13 -27.39 -7.44
N ASP A 268 21.13 -26.98 -8.21
CA ASP A 268 22.24 -26.10 -7.81
C ASP A 268 21.84 -24.62 -7.70
N GLN A 269 20.70 -24.22 -8.26
CA GLN A 269 20.19 -22.84 -8.23
C GLN A 269 18.97 -22.65 -7.31
N ASN A 270 18.52 -23.73 -6.64
CA ASN A 270 17.34 -23.70 -5.78
C ASN A 270 17.47 -22.75 -4.57
N GLU A 271 18.65 -22.27 -4.20
CA GLU A 271 18.81 -21.36 -3.06
C GLU A 271 19.18 -19.92 -3.46
N SER A 272 19.25 -19.62 -4.76
CA SER A 272 19.82 -18.38 -5.27
C SER A 272 18.94 -17.64 -6.28
N MET A 273 17.68 -18.05 -6.42
CA MET A 273 16.70 -17.39 -7.29
C MET A 273 16.42 -15.94 -6.88
N TRP A 274 15.85 -15.15 -7.78
CA TRP A 274 15.44 -13.76 -7.53
C TRP A 274 13.97 -13.46 -7.81
N GLY A 275 13.19 -14.52 -7.90
CA GLY A 275 11.76 -14.48 -8.12
C GLY A 275 11.28 -15.79 -8.73
N VAL A 276 9.99 -16.04 -8.63
CA VAL A 276 9.34 -17.27 -9.05
C VAL A 276 7.94 -16.95 -9.56
N GLY A 277 7.37 -17.83 -10.35
CA GLY A 277 6.00 -17.63 -10.80
C GLY A 277 5.49 -18.74 -11.68
N PHE A 278 4.33 -18.43 -12.25
CA PHE A 278 3.63 -19.33 -13.14
C PHE A 278 3.07 -18.54 -14.32
N TYR A 279 2.90 -19.22 -15.45
CA TYR A 279 2.03 -18.73 -16.52
C TYR A 279 1.22 -19.86 -17.15
N GLN A 280 0.16 -19.47 -17.85
CA GLN A 280 -0.68 -20.36 -18.64
C GLN A 280 -0.49 -20.03 -20.13
N ASP A 281 -0.14 -21.02 -20.95
CA ASP A 281 0.27 -20.85 -22.35
C ASP A 281 -0.79 -20.26 -23.30
N GLN A 282 -2.06 -20.60 -23.12
CA GLN A 282 -3.20 -20.22 -23.97
C GLN A 282 -3.85 -18.89 -23.56
N SER A 283 -4.29 -18.77 -22.31
CA SER A 283 -4.87 -17.54 -21.74
C SER A 283 -3.83 -16.44 -21.54
N ARG A 284 -2.55 -16.84 -21.45
CA ARG A 284 -1.43 -15.98 -21.08
C ARG A 284 -1.53 -15.44 -19.67
N ASP A 285 -2.44 -15.89 -18.80
CA ASP A 285 -2.46 -15.39 -17.42
C ASP A 285 -1.16 -15.78 -16.70
N ALA A 286 -0.55 -14.81 -16.00
CA ALA A 286 0.67 -15.03 -15.23
C ALA A 286 0.58 -14.43 -13.83
N PHE A 287 1.19 -15.12 -12.86
CA PHE A 287 1.39 -14.66 -11.50
C PHE A 287 2.86 -14.83 -11.13
N ILE A 288 3.57 -13.71 -10.97
CA ILE A 288 5.03 -13.70 -10.84
C ILE A 288 5.43 -12.87 -9.63
N ALA A 289 6.11 -13.50 -8.68
CA ALA A 289 6.80 -12.84 -7.58
C ALA A 289 8.19 -12.38 -8.03
N MET A 290 8.44 -11.08 -7.96
CA MET A 290 9.75 -10.47 -8.14
C MET A 290 10.30 -10.08 -6.76
N TRP A 291 11.41 -10.69 -6.35
CA TRP A 291 12.06 -10.38 -5.09
C TRP A 291 13.00 -9.19 -5.30
N LEU A 292 12.69 -8.06 -4.65
CA LEU A 292 13.34 -6.78 -4.93
C LEU A 292 14.41 -6.44 -3.89
N ASP A 293 14.09 -6.62 -2.62
CA ASP A 293 15.02 -6.36 -1.52
C ASP A 293 14.75 -7.29 -0.35
N HIS A 294 15.70 -8.18 -0.07
CA HIS A 294 15.66 -9.13 1.04
C HIS A 294 16.90 -8.93 1.89
N THR A 295 16.72 -8.57 3.17
CA THR A 295 17.82 -8.29 4.09
C THR A 295 17.64 -9.00 5.41
N SER A 296 18.76 -9.35 6.04
CA SER A 296 18.79 -9.93 7.38
C SER A 296 19.68 -9.10 8.29
N GLN A 297 19.37 -9.11 9.58
CA GLN A 297 20.22 -8.59 10.64
C GLN A 297 20.28 -9.64 11.75
N GLY A 298 21.48 -9.91 12.26
CA GLY A 298 21.71 -10.83 13.39
C GLY A 298 21.91 -12.30 13.01
N TRP A 299 21.47 -12.69 11.81
CA TRP A 299 21.64 -14.04 11.27
C TRP A 299 23.05 -14.26 10.72
N SER A 300 23.60 -15.45 10.95
CA SER A 300 24.94 -15.84 10.53
C SER A 300 25.01 -16.32 9.08
N GLU A 301 23.93 -16.92 8.57
CA GLU A 301 23.81 -17.33 7.17
C GLU A 301 23.23 -16.20 6.29
N ILE A 302 23.67 -16.18 5.02
CA ILE A 302 23.03 -15.36 3.99
C ILE A 302 21.59 -15.85 3.83
N LEU A 303 20.65 -14.92 3.69
CA LEU A 303 19.25 -15.26 3.42
C LEU A 303 19.14 -16.17 2.20
N LYS A 304 18.51 -17.33 2.40
CA LYS A 304 18.23 -18.25 1.30
C LYS A 304 17.15 -17.65 0.41
N ARG A 305 17.39 -17.69 -0.90
CA ARG A 305 16.41 -17.31 -1.91
C ARG A 305 15.89 -18.57 -2.58
N ASN A 306 15.26 -19.40 -1.76
CA ASN A 306 14.65 -20.65 -2.14
C ASN A 306 13.15 -20.52 -2.38
N GLY A 307 12.51 -21.63 -2.73
CA GLY A 307 11.07 -21.67 -2.97
C GLY A 307 10.75 -21.98 -4.42
N THR A 308 11.35 -23.07 -4.95
CA THR A 308 11.03 -23.58 -6.28
C THR A 308 9.52 -23.68 -6.48
N PRO A 309 8.97 -23.04 -7.53
CA PRO A 309 7.56 -23.10 -7.83
C PRO A 309 7.18 -24.52 -8.30
N THR A 310 6.02 -24.98 -7.86
CA THR A 310 5.53 -26.34 -8.12
C THR A 310 4.15 -26.29 -8.76
N LEU A 311 3.96 -26.95 -9.91
CA LEU A 311 2.66 -27.06 -10.59
C LEU A 311 1.72 -28.08 -9.94
N HIS A 312 2.26 -29.02 -9.16
CA HIS A 312 1.45 -30.04 -8.52
C HIS A 312 1.99 -30.45 -7.14
N TYR A 313 1.31 -29.96 -6.11
CA TYR A 313 1.39 -30.44 -4.74
C TYR A 313 0.09 -31.12 -4.37
N HIS A 314 0.17 -32.41 -3.99
CA HIS A 314 -0.99 -33.30 -3.85
C HIS A 314 -2.14 -32.75 -3.00
N GLN A 315 -1.86 -31.91 -1.99
CA GLN A 315 -2.86 -31.39 -1.06
C GLN A 315 -3.31 -29.94 -1.34
N HIS A 316 -2.56 -29.19 -2.15
CA HIS A 316 -2.69 -27.73 -2.20
C HIS A 316 -2.77 -27.16 -3.63
N GLY A 317 -2.40 -27.94 -4.65
CA GLY A 317 -2.36 -27.49 -6.03
C GLY A 317 -1.01 -26.88 -6.37
N GLN A 318 -1.01 -25.65 -6.86
CA GLN A 318 0.18 -24.91 -7.29
C GLN A 318 0.68 -24.05 -6.16
N LEU A 319 1.99 -24.08 -5.89
CA LEU A 319 2.54 -23.29 -4.80
C LEU A 319 4.02 -22.99 -4.96
N TRP A 320 4.49 -22.02 -4.19
CA TRP A 320 5.87 -21.91 -3.77
C TRP A 320 5.94 -21.53 -2.29
N SER A 321 7.09 -21.77 -1.68
CA SER A 321 7.33 -21.48 -0.26
C SER A 321 8.81 -21.16 -0.04
N ARG A 322 9.10 -19.91 0.33
CA ARG A 322 10.44 -19.45 0.69
C ARG A 322 10.70 -19.60 2.18
N TYR A 323 11.87 -20.14 2.49
CA TYR A 323 12.42 -20.32 3.83
C TYR A 323 13.67 -19.46 3.97
N PRO A 324 13.54 -18.20 4.45
CA PRO A 324 14.63 -17.22 4.45
C PRO A 324 15.87 -17.61 5.27
N VAL A 325 15.69 -18.40 6.32
CA VAL A 325 16.78 -18.86 7.19
C VAL A 325 17.01 -20.36 6.97
N GLY A 326 18.27 -20.75 6.83
CA GLY A 326 18.67 -22.13 6.60
C GLY A 326 18.35 -23.06 7.77
N SER A 327 18.21 -24.36 7.46
CA SER A 327 17.94 -25.41 8.44
C SER A 327 19.08 -25.62 9.46
N GLY A 328 20.24 -24.99 9.27
CA GLY A 328 21.37 -25.02 10.20
C GLY A 328 21.29 -23.97 11.32
N GLU A 329 20.52 -22.91 11.12
CA GLU A 329 20.40 -21.78 12.06
C GLU A 329 19.00 -21.78 12.70
N LEU A 330 18.81 -22.67 13.68
CA LEU A 330 17.51 -22.96 14.31
C LEU A 330 17.26 -22.20 15.62
N VAL A 331 18.09 -21.19 15.91
CA VAL A 331 18.02 -20.39 17.14
C VAL A 331 17.95 -18.91 16.76
N ALA A 332 16.78 -18.31 16.92
CA ALA A 332 16.63 -16.86 16.77
C ALA A 332 17.10 -16.16 18.05
N LYS A 333 17.93 -15.13 17.91
CA LYS A 333 18.34 -14.23 18.99
C LYS A 333 17.48 -12.99 19.02
N LYS A 334 17.29 -12.43 20.22
CA LYS A 334 16.60 -11.15 20.36
C LYS A 334 17.27 -10.08 19.49
N GLY A 335 16.49 -9.47 18.62
CA GLY A 335 16.95 -8.44 17.69
C GLY A 335 17.15 -8.95 16.26
N ASP A 336 17.22 -10.27 16.07
CA ASP A 336 17.31 -10.86 14.74
C ASP A 336 16.10 -10.47 13.90
N LEU A 337 16.36 -10.14 12.64
CA LEU A 337 15.39 -9.55 11.73
C LEU A 337 15.57 -10.15 10.34
N VAL A 338 14.46 -10.53 9.73
CA VAL A 338 14.34 -10.72 8.28
C VAL A 338 13.41 -9.64 7.75
N SER A 339 13.80 -9.00 6.65
CA SER A 339 12.98 -8.03 5.92
C SER A 339 12.87 -8.47 4.48
N GLN A 340 11.68 -8.30 3.90
CA GLN A 340 11.42 -8.56 2.50
C GLN A 340 10.61 -7.43 1.85
N ARG A 341 10.87 -7.21 0.57
CA ARG A 341 10.10 -6.38 -0.34
C ARG A 341 9.97 -7.12 -1.68
N ASN A 342 8.73 -7.47 -2.01
CA ASN A 342 8.38 -8.20 -3.23
C ASN A 342 7.34 -7.42 -4.03
N ALA A 343 7.39 -7.55 -5.35
CA ALA A 343 6.28 -7.20 -6.23
C ALA A 343 5.65 -8.48 -6.79
N TYR A 344 4.32 -8.47 -6.95
CA TYR A 344 3.59 -9.59 -7.54
C TYR A 344 2.88 -9.09 -8.78
N LEU A 345 3.38 -9.50 -9.94
CA LEU A 345 2.80 -9.18 -11.23
C LEU A 345 1.55 -10.04 -11.45
N VAL A 346 0.44 -9.37 -11.77
CA VAL A 346 -0.88 -9.94 -12.09
C VAL A 346 -1.24 -9.45 -13.50
N ALA A 347 -0.54 -10.00 -14.49
CA ALA A 347 -0.55 -9.49 -15.85
C ALA A 347 -0.50 -10.64 -16.87
N PRO A 348 -0.80 -10.39 -18.16
CA PRO A 348 -0.51 -11.35 -19.21
C PRO A 348 0.99 -11.65 -19.34
N TYR A 349 1.35 -12.92 -19.52
CA TYR A 349 2.65 -13.35 -20.02
C TYR A 349 2.82 -12.86 -21.46
N PRO A 350 3.79 -11.99 -21.75
CA PRO A 350 3.88 -11.33 -23.05
C PRO A 350 4.03 -12.32 -24.21
N GLU A 351 3.42 -12.06 -25.36
CA GLU A 351 3.52 -12.92 -26.53
C GLU A 351 4.88 -12.77 -27.25
N GLU A 352 5.34 -11.53 -27.34
CA GLU A 352 6.62 -11.17 -27.95
C GLU A 352 7.61 -10.78 -26.86
N GLU A 353 8.82 -11.33 -26.93
CA GLU A 353 9.95 -11.04 -26.04
C GLU A 353 9.56 -11.08 -24.54
N PRO A 354 8.96 -12.20 -24.06
CA PRO A 354 8.44 -12.28 -22.70
C PRO A 354 9.50 -12.06 -21.62
N ALA A 355 10.67 -12.67 -21.79
CA ALA A 355 11.79 -12.52 -20.86
C ALA A 355 12.19 -11.04 -20.74
N GLU A 356 12.42 -10.37 -21.86
CA GLU A 356 12.84 -8.97 -21.86
C GLU A 356 11.81 -8.06 -21.19
N LYS A 357 10.52 -8.17 -21.54
CA LYS A 357 9.47 -7.32 -20.96
C LYS A 357 9.31 -7.53 -19.45
N ILE A 358 9.38 -8.77 -18.98
CA ILE A 358 9.26 -9.09 -17.55
C ILE A 358 10.53 -8.66 -16.78
N GLU A 359 11.71 -8.90 -17.35
CA GLU A 359 12.98 -8.42 -16.81
C GLU A 359 13.01 -6.89 -16.73
N GLN A 360 12.50 -6.17 -17.74
CA GLN A 360 12.37 -4.72 -17.72
C GLN A 360 11.47 -4.21 -16.58
N VAL A 361 10.34 -4.88 -16.31
CA VAL A 361 9.49 -4.55 -15.15
C VAL A 361 10.27 -4.74 -13.85
N ARG A 362 10.97 -5.87 -13.69
CA ARG A 362 11.79 -6.14 -12.49
C ARG A 362 12.91 -5.12 -12.32
N GLU A 363 13.66 -4.82 -13.37
CA GLU A 363 14.74 -3.82 -13.38
C GLU A 363 14.23 -2.44 -12.99
N ARG A 364 13.04 -2.04 -13.47
CA ARG A 364 12.40 -0.78 -13.06
C ARG A 364 12.14 -0.75 -11.57
N LEU A 365 11.60 -1.83 -11.01
CA LEU A 365 11.24 -1.93 -9.59
C LEU A 365 12.45 -2.03 -8.65
N LEU A 366 13.55 -2.65 -9.11
CA LEU A 366 14.84 -2.68 -8.41
C LEU A 366 15.54 -1.33 -8.38
N HIS A 367 15.29 -0.51 -9.39
CA HIS A 367 15.92 0.79 -9.57
C HIS A 367 14.86 1.89 -9.62
N PRO A 368 14.10 2.12 -8.53
CA PRO A 368 13.04 3.12 -8.54
C PRO A 368 13.63 4.52 -8.77
N VAL A 369 12.81 5.43 -9.30
CA VAL A 369 13.17 6.84 -9.45
C VAL A 369 13.69 7.40 -8.12
N SER A 370 14.91 7.93 -8.16
CA SER A 370 15.48 8.68 -7.04
C SER A 370 15.02 10.14 -7.10
N ALA A 371 14.34 10.58 -6.05
CA ALA A 371 13.95 11.97 -5.89
C ALA A 371 14.96 12.72 -5.01
N ALA A 372 15.23 13.98 -5.37
CA ALA A 372 16.01 14.91 -4.56
C ALA A 372 15.37 16.30 -4.63
N SER A 373 15.35 17.00 -3.50
CA SER A 373 14.95 18.40 -3.46
C SER A 373 16.03 19.29 -4.06
N GLY A 374 15.64 20.31 -4.81
CA GLY A 374 16.55 21.29 -5.38
C GLY A 374 15.88 22.65 -5.57
N ALA A 375 16.66 23.63 -6.03
CA ALA A 375 16.07 24.90 -6.46
C ALA A 375 15.13 24.67 -7.65
N ALA A 376 13.99 25.35 -7.63
CA ALA A 376 13.10 25.36 -8.78
C ALA A 376 13.89 25.91 -10.00
N PRO A 377 13.82 25.25 -11.16
CA PRO A 377 14.44 25.77 -12.36
C PRO A 377 13.81 27.13 -12.72
N HIS A 378 14.65 28.08 -13.13
CA HIS A 378 14.16 29.36 -13.64
C HIS A 378 13.82 29.18 -15.12
N PRO A 379 12.52 29.19 -15.51
CA PRO A 379 12.18 29.17 -16.93
C PRO A 379 12.75 30.43 -17.60
N ARG A 380 13.22 30.29 -18.84
CA ARG A 380 13.78 31.41 -19.61
C ARG A 380 12.77 32.53 -19.85
N GLU A 381 11.49 32.17 -19.92
CA GLU A 381 10.35 33.09 -20.05
C GLU A 381 9.18 32.50 -19.27
N ALA A 382 8.66 33.23 -18.27
CA ALA A 382 7.50 32.79 -17.52
C ALA A 382 6.24 33.14 -18.30
N ARG A 383 5.53 32.14 -18.83
CA ARG A 383 4.21 32.29 -19.43
C ARG A 383 3.20 31.60 -18.52
N ALA A 384 2.16 32.32 -18.10
CA ALA A 384 1.07 31.76 -17.32
C ALA A 384 -0.11 31.53 -18.25
N GLU A 385 -0.45 30.27 -18.48
CA GLU A 385 -1.73 29.87 -19.06
C GLU A 385 -2.45 28.98 -18.03
N GLY A 386 -3.69 29.32 -17.70
CA GLY A 386 -4.49 28.60 -16.70
C GLY A 386 -4.13 28.90 -15.24
N ALA A 387 -4.68 28.10 -14.33
CA ALA A 387 -4.43 28.16 -12.88
C ALA A 387 -4.41 26.74 -12.30
N LEU A 388 -3.49 26.48 -11.37
CA LEU A 388 -3.47 25.23 -10.58
C LEU A 388 -4.55 25.24 -9.49
N ALA A 389 -4.90 26.42 -8.97
CA ALA A 389 -6.02 26.56 -8.06
C ALA A 389 -7.32 26.40 -8.85
N ARG A 390 -8.20 25.53 -8.37
CA ARG A 390 -9.51 25.30 -8.97
C ARG A 390 -10.44 26.48 -8.65
N ASP A 391 -11.54 26.58 -9.37
CA ASP A 391 -12.66 27.41 -8.93
C ASP A 391 -13.02 27.03 -7.48
N GLY A 392 -13.33 28.01 -6.64
CA GLY A 392 -13.50 27.86 -5.20
C GLY A 392 -12.20 27.88 -4.38
N GLU A 393 -11.02 27.66 -4.96
CA GLU A 393 -9.74 27.61 -4.22
C GLU A 393 -8.99 28.95 -4.21
N THR A 394 -9.67 30.05 -4.54
CA THR A 394 -9.12 31.42 -4.47
C THR A 394 -10.11 32.38 -3.79
N LEU A 395 -9.61 33.54 -3.34
CA LEU A 395 -10.46 34.58 -2.77
C LEU A 395 -11.50 35.08 -3.78
N ASP A 396 -11.13 35.18 -5.06
CA ASP A 396 -12.01 35.70 -6.11
C ASP A 396 -13.15 34.72 -6.44
N THR A 397 -12.91 33.42 -6.30
CA THR A 397 -13.86 32.36 -6.66
C THR A 397 -14.67 31.84 -5.48
N ALA A 398 -14.19 32.01 -4.25
CA ALA A 398 -14.94 31.70 -3.03
C ALA A 398 -14.73 32.77 -1.94
N PRO A 399 -15.27 34.00 -2.13
CA PRO A 399 -15.07 35.11 -1.20
C PRO A 399 -15.60 34.84 0.21
N LEU A 400 -16.61 33.97 0.35
CA LEU A 400 -17.23 33.61 1.63
C LEU A 400 -16.55 32.45 2.37
N LYS A 401 -15.55 31.79 1.76
CA LYS A 401 -14.98 30.56 2.33
C LYS A 401 -14.32 30.79 3.68
N ASP A 402 -13.67 31.94 3.89
CA ASP A 402 -13.08 32.30 5.18
C ASP A 402 -14.15 32.50 6.26
N GLU A 403 -15.25 33.19 5.93
CA GLU A 403 -16.39 33.40 6.85
C GLU A 403 -17.08 32.09 7.22
N MET A 404 -17.25 31.18 6.24
CA MET A 404 -17.81 29.86 6.49
C MET A 404 -16.90 28.99 7.36
N TRP A 405 -15.59 29.01 7.15
CA TRP A 405 -14.64 28.35 8.07
C TRP A 405 -14.66 28.96 9.46
N ALA A 406 -14.91 30.27 9.60
CA ALA A 406 -15.09 30.92 10.89
C ALA A 406 -16.38 30.45 11.57
N ALA A 407 -17.51 30.43 10.84
CA ALA A 407 -18.78 29.94 11.35
C ALA A 407 -18.71 28.47 11.81
N LEU A 408 -17.99 27.61 11.08
CA LEU A 408 -17.76 26.22 11.51
C LEU A 408 -16.93 26.13 12.81
N ARG A 409 -16.02 27.09 13.08
CA ARG A 409 -15.27 27.15 14.35
C ARG A 409 -16.13 27.64 15.51
N ASP A 410 -17.24 28.32 15.25
CA ASP A 410 -18.18 28.73 16.28
C ASP A 410 -19.06 27.56 16.78
N VAL A 411 -19.10 26.45 16.02
CA VAL A 411 -19.81 25.22 16.41
C VAL A 411 -18.96 24.42 17.41
N ARG A 412 -19.22 24.65 18.70
CA ARG A 412 -18.53 24.02 19.84
C ARG A 412 -19.13 22.67 20.20
N ASP A 413 -18.30 21.75 20.68
CA ASP A 413 -18.82 20.55 21.35
C ASP A 413 -19.10 20.87 22.83
N GLU A 414 -20.38 21.02 23.18
CA GLU A 414 -20.79 21.39 24.54
C GLU A 414 -20.46 20.32 25.59
N GLN A 415 -20.16 19.07 25.21
CA GLN A 415 -19.77 18.01 26.16
C GLN A 415 -18.30 18.12 26.56
N LEU A 416 -17.49 18.88 25.82
CA LEU A 416 -16.08 19.12 26.12
C LEU A 416 -15.90 20.33 27.05
N TYR A 417 -16.61 20.35 28.18
CA TYR A 417 -16.76 21.49 29.11
C TYR A 417 -15.50 22.25 29.56
N ARG A 418 -14.30 21.66 29.40
CA ARG A 418 -13.03 22.23 29.85
C ARG A 418 -12.13 22.71 28.72
N ILE A 419 -12.41 22.29 27.50
CA ILE A 419 -11.63 22.67 26.33
C ILE A 419 -12.63 23.29 25.35
N ASP A 420 -12.41 24.55 24.97
CA ASP A 420 -13.31 25.28 24.07
C ASP A 420 -13.17 24.78 22.62
N ALA A 421 -13.34 23.47 22.45
CA ALA A 421 -13.07 22.73 21.23
C ALA A 421 -14.29 22.80 20.30
N ASN A 422 -14.03 23.12 19.04
CA ASN A 422 -15.04 23.16 17.99
C ASN A 422 -14.85 22.01 17.00
N VAL A 423 -15.86 21.80 16.15
CA VAL A 423 -15.86 20.71 15.16
C VAL A 423 -14.68 20.74 14.18
N VAL A 424 -14.11 21.92 13.92
CA VAL A 424 -12.92 22.06 13.06
C VAL A 424 -11.67 21.63 13.83
N ASP A 425 -11.49 22.10 15.06
CA ASP A 425 -10.34 21.78 15.91
C ASP A 425 -10.34 20.31 16.35
N LEU A 426 -11.51 19.70 16.47
CA LEU A 426 -11.69 18.25 16.71
C LEU A 426 -11.41 17.39 15.48
N GLY A 427 -11.23 18.02 14.30
CA GLY A 427 -10.98 17.31 13.04
C GLY A 427 -12.21 16.60 12.48
N TYR A 428 -13.42 17.07 12.80
CA TYR A 428 -14.65 16.51 12.25
C TYR A 428 -14.92 16.98 10.83
N ILE A 429 -14.54 18.22 10.50
CA ILE A 429 -14.68 18.76 9.15
C ILE A 429 -13.46 18.38 8.31
N TYR A 430 -13.68 17.63 7.24
CA TYR A 430 -12.66 17.19 6.29
C TYR A 430 -12.52 18.14 5.10
N ASP A 431 -13.63 18.74 4.63
CA ASP A 431 -13.59 19.67 3.51
C ASP A 431 -14.74 20.68 3.53
N LEU A 432 -14.53 21.81 2.85
CA LEU A 432 -15.53 22.85 2.61
C LEU A 432 -15.40 23.36 1.18
N LYS A 433 -16.42 23.09 0.36
CA LYS A 433 -16.54 23.60 -1.01
C LYS A 433 -17.62 24.66 -1.08
N VAL A 434 -17.34 25.75 -1.80
CA VAL A 434 -18.27 26.88 -1.93
C VAL A 434 -18.37 27.25 -3.39
N ARG A 435 -19.51 26.96 -4.02
CA ARG A 435 -19.75 27.21 -5.45
C ARG A 435 -21.19 27.61 -5.67
N ASP A 436 -21.43 28.59 -6.53
CA ASP A 436 -22.78 29.00 -6.94
C ASP A 436 -23.77 29.25 -5.76
N GLY A 437 -23.27 29.79 -4.64
CA GLY A 437 -24.05 30.05 -3.43
C GLY A 437 -24.38 28.81 -2.60
N VAL A 438 -23.86 27.63 -2.97
CA VAL A 438 -23.98 26.37 -2.23
C VAL A 438 -22.69 26.10 -1.47
N ALA A 439 -22.82 25.74 -0.19
CA ALA A 439 -21.73 25.28 0.64
C ALA A 439 -21.86 23.77 0.89
N GLU A 440 -20.88 23.00 0.45
CA GLU A 440 -20.79 21.56 0.71
C GLU A 440 -19.75 21.32 1.80
N VAL A 441 -20.18 20.68 2.89
CA VAL A 441 -19.33 20.37 4.04
C VAL A 441 -19.13 18.86 4.11
N LEU A 442 -17.90 18.38 3.89
CA LEU A 442 -17.56 16.99 4.12
C LEU A 442 -17.13 16.84 5.58
N MET A 443 -17.81 15.98 6.32
CA MET A 443 -17.50 15.77 7.73
C MET A 443 -17.77 14.34 8.19
N THR A 444 -17.14 13.96 9.30
CA THR A 444 -17.50 12.75 10.04
C THR A 444 -18.53 13.05 11.11
N MET A 445 -19.46 12.11 11.30
CA MET A 445 -20.38 12.14 12.42
C MET A 445 -19.83 11.26 13.55
N PRO A 446 -19.77 11.75 14.80
CA PRO A 446 -19.14 11.01 15.91
C PRO A 446 -19.82 9.67 16.22
N HIS A 447 -21.05 9.44 15.77
CA HIS A 447 -21.78 8.19 15.97
C HIS A 447 -22.43 7.66 14.69
N LYS A 448 -22.15 6.40 14.36
CA LYS A 448 -22.83 5.65 13.31
C LYS A 448 -24.29 5.39 13.72
N GLY A 449 -25.26 5.90 12.95
CA GLY A 449 -26.69 5.59 13.14
C GLY A 449 -27.48 6.55 14.03
N ARG A 450 -26.92 7.70 14.42
CA ARG A 450 -27.69 8.83 14.98
C ARG A 450 -27.65 10.00 13.99
N PRO A 451 -28.54 10.01 12.98
CA PRO A 451 -28.61 11.09 12.00
C PRO A 451 -29.41 12.23 12.61
N VAL A 452 -28.84 12.93 13.59
CA VAL A 452 -29.51 14.12 14.12
C VAL A 452 -28.55 15.28 13.98
N TYR A 453 -28.79 16.09 12.94
CA TYR A 453 -28.16 17.40 12.74
C TYR A 453 -28.27 18.28 14.00
N GLU A 454 -29.27 18.01 14.85
CA GLU A 454 -29.45 18.62 16.19
C GLU A 454 -28.25 18.44 17.12
N TYR A 455 -27.34 17.49 16.88
CA TYR A 455 -26.10 17.36 17.65
C TYR A 455 -25.19 18.58 17.52
N LEU A 456 -25.32 19.32 16.41
CA LEU A 456 -24.51 20.51 16.10
C LEU A 456 -25.32 21.81 16.21
N VAL A 457 -26.57 21.72 16.67
CA VAL A 457 -27.40 22.90 16.93
C VAL A 457 -26.99 23.45 18.29
N PHE A 458 -26.63 24.73 18.30
CA PHE A 458 -26.37 25.51 19.51
C PHE A 458 -27.61 25.40 20.43
N GLN A 459 -27.40 25.02 21.69
CA GLN A 459 -28.39 24.61 22.71
C GLN A 459 -28.44 23.09 22.94
N GLY A 460 -27.43 22.59 23.63
CA GLY A 460 -27.47 21.25 24.19
C GLY A 460 -28.67 21.03 25.12
N GLY A 461 -29.11 19.78 25.16
CA GLY A 461 -29.89 19.25 26.27
C GLY A 461 -31.35 19.71 26.30
N GLY A 462 -32.14 19.21 25.36
CA GLY A 462 -33.57 18.96 25.57
C GLY A 462 -34.46 20.19 25.50
N ARG A 463 -34.87 20.53 24.26
CA ARG A 463 -36.23 20.92 23.83
C ARG A 463 -36.09 21.63 22.49
N ASN A 464 -36.33 20.93 21.40
CA ASN A 464 -36.83 21.56 20.19
C ASN A 464 -38.08 20.81 19.73
N THR A 465 -39.22 21.32 20.19
CA THR A 465 -40.48 21.17 19.48
C THR A 465 -40.50 22.24 18.40
N GLU A 466 -39.93 21.97 17.23
CA GLU A 466 -40.30 22.62 15.95
C GLU A 466 -39.35 22.17 14.81
N GLY A 467 -39.86 21.20 14.04
CA GLY A 467 -39.91 21.11 12.57
C GLY A 467 -38.70 21.47 11.74
#